data_AF-A0A497UTV4-F1
#
_entry.id   AF-A0A497UTV4-F1
#
_cell.length_a   1.000
_cell.length_b   1.000
_cell.length_c   1.000
_cell.angle_alpha   90.00
_cell.angle_beta   90.00
_cell.angle_gamma   90.00
#
_symmetry.space_group_name_H-M   'P 1'
#
loop_
_entity.id
_entity.type
_entity.pdbx_description
1 polymer ?
#
loop_
_entity_poly.entity_id
_entity_poly.type
_entity_poly.pdbx_seq_one_letter_code
_entity_poly.pdbx_strand_id
1 'polypeptide(L)'
;MYTNDWINERNGNFAQLKKLIVSMNLIPGLSKSSFDYLTEKLLQQLEKGADQEKLERIIETELCVSYGLYRSELNSEELASEIFKWWVNN
;
A
#
# COMPACT_ATOMS: atom_id res chain seq x y z
N MET A 1 23.39 -10.26 15.44
CA MET A 1 22.57 -9.08 15.74
C MET A 1 22.23 -8.44 14.39
N TYR A 2 21.24 -9.02 13.68
CA TYR A 2 20.88 -8.64 12.30
C TYR A 2 19.37 -8.76 12.07
N THR A 3 18.72 -9.71 12.74
CA THR A 3 17.28 -9.93 12.68
C THR A 3 16.47 -8.78 13.26
N ASN A 4 16.93 -8.17 14.36
CA ASN A 4 16.20 -7.08 15.01
C ASN A 4 16.18 -5.81 14.15
N ASP A 5 17.28 -5.51 13.46
CA ASP A 5 17.38 -4.30 12.63
C ASP A 5 16.48 -4.41 11.38
N TRP A 6 16.50 -5.58 10.72
CA TRP A 6 15.61 -5.85 9.59
C TRP A 6 14.12 -5.84 9.98
N ILE A 7 13.77 -6.42 11.13
CA ILE A 7 12.39 -6.38 11.64
C ILE A 7 11.96 -4.94 11.94
N ASN A 8 12.85 -4.15 12.54
CA ASN A 8 12.56 -2.76 12.88
C ASN A 8 12.38 -1.90 11.62
N GLU A 9 13.25 -2.08 10.62
CA GLU A 9 13.15 -1.41 9.32
C GLU A 9 11.83 -1.75 8.62
N ARG A 10 11.49 -3.05 8.53
CA ARG A 10 10.24 -3.50 7.91
C ARG A 10 9.01 -2.95 8.63
N ASN A 11 9.01 -2.95 9.96
CA ASN A 11 7.92 -2.36 10.76
C ASN A 11 7.79 -0.85 10.52
N GLY A 12 8.92 -0.15 10.36
CA GLY A 12 8.95 1.25 9.97
C GLY A 12 8.32 1.47 8.59
N ASN A 13 8.73 0.69 7.60
CA ASN A 13 8.20 0.74 6.23
C ASN A 13 6.70 0.45 6.20
N PHE A 14 6.24 -0.55 6.96
CA PHE A 14 4.82 -0.85 7.11
C PHE A 14 4.05 0.34 7.69
N ALA A 15 4.54 0.94 8.78
CA ALA A 15 3.88 2.07 9.43
C ALA A 15 3.80 3.31 8.51
N GLN A 16 4.86 3.59 7.75
CA GLN A 16 4.90 4.69 6.79
C GLN A 16 3.96 4.44 5.60
N LEU A 17 4.00 3.24 5.01
CA LEU A 17 3.12 2.89 3.90
C LEU A 17 1.65 2.94 4.31
N LYS A 18 1.30 2.41 5.49
CA LYS A 18 -0.06 2.51 6.04
C LYS A 18 -0.50 3.97 6.18
N LYS A 19 0.39 4.84 6.67
CA LYS A 19 0.09 6.26 6.82
C LYS A 19 -0.18 6.91 5.47
N LEU A 20 0.60 6.57 4.44
CA LEU A 20 0.40 7.05 3.07
C LEU A 20 -0.99 6.63 2.54
N ILE A 21 -1.31 5.33 2.60
CA ILE A 21 -2.60 4.78 2.14
C ILE A 21 -3.79 5.42 2.87
N VAL A 22 -3.70 5.57 4.19
CA VAL A 22 -4.77 6.20 4.99
C VAL A 22 -4.93 7.68 4.64
N SER A 23 -3.83 8.39 4.37
CA SER A 23 -3.86 9.82 4.05
C SER A 23 -4.53 10.14 2.71
N MET A 24 -4.57 9.16 1.80
CA MET A 24 -5.26 9.25 0.52
C MET A 24 -6.79 9.20 0.67
N ASN A 25 -7.32 8.90 1.88
CA ASN A 25 -8.74 8.95 2.21
C ASN A 25 -9.64 8.15 1.22
N LEU A 26 -9.18 6.96 0.83
CA LEU A 26 -9.82 6.13 -0.19
C LEU A 26 -11.27 5.77 0.13
N ILE A 27 -11.59 5.55 1.41
CA ILE A 27 -12.92 5.24 1.89
C ILE A 27 -13.19 6.05 3.16
N PRO A 28 -13.94 7.15 3.06
CA PRO A 28 -14.29 7.97 4.21
C PRO A 28 -15.00 7.14 5.29
N GLY A 29 -14.56 7.27 6.54
CA GLY A 29 -15.17 6.57 7.68
C GLY A 29 -14.69 5.13 7.89
N LEU A 30 -13.84 4.58 7.01
CA LEU A 30 -13.25 3.27 7.22
C LEU A 30 -12.17 3.31 8.32
N SER A 31 -12.14 2.31 9.20
CA SER A 31 -11.09 2.22 10.23
C SER A 31 -9.71 2.11 9.58
N LYS A 32 -8.71 2.78 10.16
CA LYS A 32 -7.30 2.68 9.74
C LYS A 32 -6.78 1.25 9.73
N SER A 33 -7.27 0.38 10.63
CA SER A 33 -6.88 -1.04 10.67
C SER A 33 -7.39 -1.84 9.47
N SER A 34 -8.44 -1.35 8.79
CA SER A 34 -9.00 -2.03 7.62
C SER A 34 -8.02 -2.05 6.45
N PHE A 35 -7.01 -1.17 6.44
CA PHE A 35 -5.97 -1.11 5.42
C PHE A 35 -4.74 -1.97 5.75
N ASP A 36 -4.72 -2.68 6.88
CA ASP A 36 -3.54 -3.49 7.29
C ASP A 36 -3.22 -4.59 6.28
N TYR A 37 -4.26 -5.28 5.77
CA TYR A 37 -4.09 -6.32 4.77
C TYR A 37 -3.54 -5.76 3.45
N LEU A 38 -4.12 -4.66 2.95
CA LEU A 38 -3.63 -3.98 1.75
C LEU A 38 -2.18 -3.51 1.92
N THR A 39 -1.87 -2.91 3.07
CA THR A 39 -0.52 -2.42 3.38
C THR A 39 0.49 -3.56 3.36
N GLU A 40 0.21 -4.66 4.05
CA GLU A 40 1.10 -5.83 4.11
C GLU A 40 1.29 -6.44 2.71
N LYS A 41 0.20 -6.55 1.94
CA LYS A 41 0.25 -7.09 0.58
C LYS A 41 1.10 -6.23 -0.35
N LEU A 42 0.96 -4.91 -0.31
CA LEU A 42 1.76 -4.01 -1.14
C LEU A 42 3.23 -4.00 -0.73
N LEU A 43 3.52 -3.97 0.57
CA LEU A 43 4.89 -4.03 1.08
C LEU A 43 5.60 -5.31 0.63
N GLN A 44 4.94 -6.46 0.72
CA GLN A 44 5.50 -7.73 0.23
C GLN A 44 5.79 -7.75 -1.27
N GLN A 45 5.08 -6.96 -2.07
CA GLN A 45 5.31 -6.88 -3.52
C GLN A 45 6.47 -5.94 -3.83
N LEU A 46 6.57 -4.81 -3.10
CA LEU A 46 7.70 -3.90 -3.16
C LEU A 46 9.01 -4.61 -2.78
N GLU A 47 9.01 -5.38 -1.69
CA GLU A 47 10.14 -6.22 -1.26
C GLU A 47 10.54 -7.26 -2.32
N LYS A 48 9.62 -7.65 -3.20
CA LYS A 48 9.86 -8.58 -4.32
C LYS A 48 10.22 -7.88 -5.64
N GLY A 49 10.40 -6.56 -5.63
CA GLY A 49 10.74 -5.78 -6.82
C GLY A 49 9.57 -5.54 -7.77
N ALA A 50 8.35 -5.38 -7.25
CA ALA A 50 7.21 -4.95 -8.06
C ALA A 50 7.42 -3.56 -8.66
N ASP A 51 7.04 -3.39 -9.91
CA ASP A 51 6.96 -2.11 -10.59
C ASP A 51 5.60 -1.41 -10.33
N GLN A 52 5.49 -0.15 -10.75
CA GLN A 52 4.28 0.65 -10.58
C GLN A 52 3.04 -0.03 -11.21
N GLU A 53 3.17 -0.60 -12.41
CA GLU A 53 2.05 -1.25 -13.11
C GLU A 53 1.51 -2.45 -12.31
N LYS A 54 2.41 -3.25 -11.73
CA LYS A 54 2.01 -4.37 -10.87
C LYS A 54 1.32 -3.90 -9.60
N LEU A 55 1.79 -2.81 -8.99
CA LEU A 55 1.15 -2.22 -7.82
C LEU A 55 -0.26 -1.72 -8.15
N GLU A 56 -0.42 -1.01 -9.25
CA GLU A 56 -1.71 -0.51 -9.73
C GLU A 56 -2.74 -1.62 -9.86
N ARG A 57 -2.39 -2.71 -10.55
CA ARG A 57 -3.29 -3.86 -10.72
C ARG A 57 -3.71 -4.48 -9.38
N ILE A 58 -2.80 -4.55 -8.41
CA ILE A 58 -3.09 -5.11 -7.09
C ILE A 58 -4.01 -4.16 -6.30
N ILE A 59 -3.73 -2.87 -6.34
CA ILE A 59 -4.55 -1.83 -5.70
C ILE A 59 -5.96 -1.86 -6.27
N GLU A 60 -6.10 -1.84 -7.59
CA GLU A 60 -7.39 -1.90 -8.28
C GLU A 60 -8.17 -3.17 -7.89
N THR A 61 -7.50 -4.33 -7.92
CA THR A 61 -8.12 -5.61 -7.58
C THR A 61 -8.57 -5.64 -6.13
N GLU A 62 -7.72 -5.24 -5.19
CA GLU A 62 -8.07 -5.26 -3.76
C GLU A 62 -9.18 -4.28 -3.44
N LEU A 63 -9.08 -3.04 -3.92
CA LEU A 63 -10.07 -2.01 -3.62
C LEU A 63 -11.44 -2.36 -4.23
N CYS A 64 -11.48 -3.00 -5.40
CA CYS A 64 -12.73 -3.52 -5.97
C CYS A 64 -13.27 -4.74 -5.22
N VAL A 65 -12.43 -5.77 -5.00
CA VAL A 65 -12.88 -7.08 -4.52
C VAL A 65 -13.08 -7.09 -3.01
N SER A 66 -12.12 -6.56 -2.27
CA SER A 66 -12.08 -6.62 -0.80
C SER A 66 -12.79 -5.44 -0.16
N TYR A 67 -12.77 -4.28 -0.80
CA TYR A 67 -13.36 -3.05 -0.25
C TYR A 67 -14.64 -2.58 -0.97
N GLY A 68 -15.02 -3.22 -2.08
CA GLY A 68 -16.27 -2.95 -2.78
C GLY A 68 -16.33 -1.60 -3.50
N LEU A 69 -15.19 -0.94 -3.73
CA LEU A 69 -15.12 0.31 -4.48
C LEU A 69 -15.30 0.07 -5.98
N TYR A 70 -16.00 0.99 -6.65
CA TYR A 70 -16.06 0.94 -8.12
C TYR A 70 -14.77 1.50 -8.72
N ARG A 71 -14.32 0.90 -9.83
CA ARG A 71 -13.15 1.39 -10.58
C ARG A 71 -13.24 2.88 -10.94
N SER A 72 -14.45 3.37 -11.22
CA SER A 72 -14.68 4.79 -11.54
C SER A 72 -14.47 5.74 -10.36
N GLU A 73 -14.48 5.23 -9.13
CA GLU A 73 -14.26 5.99 -7.90
C GLU A 73 -12.80 5.89 -7.43
N LEU A 74 -11.99 5.11 -8.15
CA LEU A 74 -10.62 4.76 -7.80
C LEU A 74 -9.64 5.38 -8.79
N ASN A 75 -8.72 6.20 -8.28
CA ASN A 75 -7.52 6.56 -9.02
C ASN A 75 -6.37 5.61 -8.65
N SER A 76 -6.44 4.36 -9.12
CA SER A 76 -5.44 3.33 -8.82
C SER A 76 -4.05 3.69 -9.35
N GLU A 77 -3.99 4.37 -10.50
CA GLU A 77 -2.74 4.84 -11.11
C GLU A 77 -2.03 5.85 -10.21
N GLU A 78 -2.74 6.88 -9.73
CA GLU A 78 -2.19 7.87 -8.80
C GLU A 78 -1.71 7.21 -7.51
N LEU A 79 -2.50 6.28 -6.96
CA LEU A 79 -2.13 5.55 -5.75
C LEU A 79 -0.84 4.74 -5.94
N ALA A 80 -0.75 4.00 -7.04
CA ALA A 80 0.41 3.20 -7.38
C ALA A 80 1.64 4.08 -7.59
N SER A 81 1.48 5.21 -8.27
CA SER A 81 2.57 6.15 -8.52
C SER A 81 3.13 6.73 -7.22
N GLU A 82 2.26 7.19 -6.32
CA GLU A 82 2.69 7.77 -5.03
C GLU A 82 3.37 6.73 -4.13
N ILE A 83 2.83 5.50 -4.07
CA ILE A 83 3.45 4.40 -3.32
C ILE A 83 4.80 4.01 -3.91
N PHE A 84 4.90 3.91 -5.23
CA PHE A 84 6.15 3.55 -5.91
C PHE A 84 7.22 4.64 -5.74
N LYS A 85 6.85 5.92 -5.87
CA LYS A 85 7.75 7.04 -5.58
C LYS A 85 8.24 7.01 -4.13
N TRP A 86 7.36 6.76 -3.17
CA TRP A 86 7.75 6.66 -1.76
C TRP A 86 8.78 5.54 -1.56
N TRP A 87 8.56 4.37 -2.17
CA TRP A 87 9.46 3.22 -2.06
C TRP A 87 10.84 3.48 -2.67
N VAL A 88 10.90 4.11 -3.85
CA VAL A 88 12.19 4.39 -4.53
C VAL A 88 13.01 5.47 -3.81
N ASN A 89 12.36 6.34 -3.04
CA ASN A 89 13.01 7.45 -2.32
C ASN A 89 13.34 7.13 -0.84
N ASN A 90 13.00 5.94 -0.33
CA ASN A 90 13.44 5.44 0.98
C ASN A 90 14.53 4.40 0.82
#